data_AF-A0A452QFT2-F1
#
_entry.id   AF-A0A452QFT2-F1
#
_cell.length_a   1.000
_cell.length_b   1.000
_cell.length_c   1.000
_cell.angle_alpha   90.00
_cell.angle_beta   90.00
_cell.angle_gamma   90.00
#
_symmetry.space_group_name_H-M   'P 1'
#
loop_
_entity.id
_entity.type
_entity.pdbx_description
1 polymer ?
#
loop_
_entity_poly.entity_id
_entity_poly.type
_entity_poly.pdbx_seq_one_letter_code
_entity_poly.pdbx_strand_id
1 'polypeptide(L)'
;HCQQLGGGRRPGTLRPPVCSIRPFKSSEQYLEAMTEDLAEWLRDLYGLDINVANFLQVLETGLVLCRHANAVTEAALAFLAEAPARAQRIPLPRTGVSCNEAAQPGTFQARDNISNFIQWCRKEMGIQEVVMFETEDLVLRKNVKNVVLCLLELGRRAWRFGVAAPTLVRLEQEIDEELRQELALPLSLPTGSEPREPLHMPSSVLHGQSV
;
A
#
# COMPACT_ATOMS: atom_id res chain seq x y z
N HIS A 1 -54.22 -2.76 29.43
CA HIS A 1 -55.28 -1.83 29.00
C HIS A 1 -54.62 -0.77 28.12
N CYS A 2 -55.04 -0.66 26.85
CA CYS A 2 -54.66 0.31 25.81
C CYS A 2 -53.18 0.34 25.34
N GLN A 3 -52.81 0.49 24.07
CA GLN A 3 -53.43 0.32 22.75
C GLN A 3 -52.28 0.51 21.73
N GLN A 4 -52.33 -0.19 20.59
CA GLN A 4 -51.45 0.01 19.44
C GLN A 4 -51.69 1.38 18.76
N LEU A 5 -50.67 1.88 18.07
CA LEU A 5 -50.65 2.53 16.73
C LEU A 5 -49.17 2.96 16.52
N GLY A 6 -48.39 2.44 15.58
CA GLY A 6 -48.65 2.30 14.15
C GLY A 6 -47.80 3.36 13.42
N GLY A 7 -46.68 2.98 12.78
CA GLY A 7 -45.86 3.91 12.01
C GLY A 7 -44.52 3.35 11.58
N GLY A 8 -44.50 2.59 10.47
CA GLY A 8 -43.27 2.08 9.88
C GLY A 8 -42.36 3.19 9.36
N ARG A 9 -41.07 3.11 9.70
CA ARG A 9 -39.98 3.75 8.97
C ARG A 9 -38.82 2.76 8.82
N ARG A 10 -38.28 2.80 7.60
CA ARG A 10 -37.26 1.96 6.97
C ARG A 10 -36.08 1.59 7.89
N PRO A 11 -35.45 0.42 7.72
CA PRO A 11 -34.18 0.14 8.37
C PRO A 11 -33.13 1.06 7.75
N GLY A 12 -32.75 2.12 8.47
CA GLY A 12 -31.52 2.83 8.19
C GLY A 12 -30.40 1.82 8.30
N THR A 13 -29.66 1.63 7.22
CA THR A 13 -28.40 0.90 7.20
C THR A 13 -27.50 1.53 8.25
N LEU A 14 -27.41 0.88 9.42
CA LEU A 14 -26.42 1.16 10.45
C LEU A 14 -25.06 0.94 9.79
N ARG A 15 -24.46 2.04 9.33
CA ARG A 15 -23.04 2.07 8.97
C ARG A 15 -22.31 1.47 10.17
N PRO A 16 -21.50 0.40 10.00
CA PRO A 16 -20.77 -0.18 11.12
C PRO A 16 -19.96 0.94 11.77
N PRO A 17 -19.83 0.95 13.11
CA PRO A 17 -19.01 1.94 13.77
C PRO A 17 -17.61 1.82 13.19
N VAL A 18 -17.16 2.87 12.50
CA VAL A 18 -15.76 3.00 12.09
C VAL A 18 -14.98 2.95 13.39
N CYS A 19 -14.29 1.83 13.64
CA CYS A 19 -13.39 1.73 14.77
C CYS A 19 -12.40 2.88 14.62
N SER A 20 -12.50 3.86 15.53
CA SER A 20 -11.54 4.96 15.59
C SER A 20 -10.18 4.35 15.87
N ILE A 21 -9.36 4.28 14.82
CA ILE A 21 -7.97 3.85 14.92
C ILE A 21 -7.29 4.89 15.81
N ARG A 22 -6.82 4.48 16.97
CA ARG A 22 -6.09 5.38 17.85
C ARG A 22 -4.75 5.68 17.17
N PRO A 23 -4.38 6.97 17.00
CA PRO A 23 -3.08 7.31 16.45
C PRO A 23 -1.96 6.69 17.29
N PHE A 24 -0.90 6.22 16.65
CA PHE A 24 0.29 5.74 17.34
C PHE A 24 0.86 6.84 18.23
N LYS A 25 1.37 6.44 19.40
CA LYS A 25 1.87 7.39 20.40
C LYS A 25 3.31 7.84 20.10
N SER A 26 4.05 7.08 19.28
CA SER A 26 5.42 7.39 18.88
C SER A 26 5.76 6.86 17.49
N SER A 27 6.80 7.43 16.88
CA SER A 27 7.39 6.93 15.63
C SER A 27 7.94 5.51 15.77
N GLU A 28 8.33 5.11 16.97
CA GLU A 28 8.89 3.78 17.25
C GLU A 28 7.80 2.70 17.18
N GLN A 29 6.62 2.94 17.76
CA GLN A 29 5.48 2.01 17.67
C GLN A 29 5.01 1.79 16.23
N TYR A 30 5.07 2.84 15.41
CA TYR A 30 4.74 2.72 13.99
C TYR A 30 5.76 1.85 13.26
N LEU A 31 7.06 2.07 13.51
CA LEU A 31 8.12 1.25 12.92
C LEU A 31 8.03 -0.22 13.36
N GLU A 32 7.69 -0.46 14.62
CA GLU A 32 7.48 -1.81 15.15
C GLU A 32 6.32 -2.52 14.43
N ALA A 33 5.17 -1.84 14.27
CA ALA A 33 4.03 -2.39 13.54
C ALA A 33 4.35 -2.70 12.06
N MET A 34 5.10 -1.82 11.39
CA MET A 34 5.58 -2.09 10.03
C MET A 34 6.55 -3.27 9.97
N THR A 35 7.39 -3.43 10.99
CA THR A 35 8.34 -4.54 11.10
C THR A 35 7.60 -5.86 11.33
N GLU A 36 6.56 -5.84 12.17
CA GLU A 36 5.69 -7.00 12.41
C GLU A 36 4.97 -7.45 11.14
N ASP A 37 4.39 -6.52 10.37
CA ASP A 37 3.75 -6.81 9.07
C ASP A 37 4.75 -7.43 8.07
N LEU A 38 5.97 -6.89 7.98
CA LEU A 38 7.02 -7.47 7.13
C LEU A 38 7.47 -8.85 7.60
N ALA A 39 7.58 -9.06 8.91
CA ALA A 39 7.94 -10.36 9.47
C ALA A 39 6.86 -11.40 9.15
N GLU A 40 5.59 -11.05 9.33
CA GLU A 40 4.45 -11.91 8.95
C GLU A 40 4.45 -12.24 7.46
N TRP A 41 4.64 -11.22 6.63
CA TRP A 41 4.70 -11.40 5.19
C TRP A 41 5.82 -12.36 4.75
N LEU A 42 7.04 -12.20 5.27
CA LEU A 42 8.15 -13.08 4.94
C LEU A 42 8.00 -14.49 5.52
N ARG A 43 7.38 -14.61 6.71
CA ARG A 43 7.02 -15.90 7.31
C ARG A 43 6.08 -16.68 6.41
N ASP A 44 5.01 -16.04 5.94
CA ASP A 44 3.98 -16.69 5.14
C ASP A 44 4.49 -17.09 3.75
N LEU A 45 5.36 -16.26 3.15
CA LEU A 45 5.96 -16.57 1.85
C LEU A 45 6.96 -17.73 1.88
N TYR A 46 7.74 -17.85 2.97
CA TYR A 46 8.92 -18.71 2.98
C TYR A 46 8.96 -19.77 4.07
N GLY A 47 7.96 -19.80 4.97
CA GLY A 47 7.90 -20.72 6.10
C GLY A 47 8.99 -20.46 7.14
N LEU A 48 9.35 -19.20 7.36
CA LEU A 48 10.43 -18.81 8.27
C LEU A 48 9.93 -18.62 9.70
N ASP A 49 10.76 -18.95 10.69
CA ASP A 49 10.54 -18.53 12.08
C ASP A 49 11.02 -17.08 12.28
N ILE A 50 10.25 -16.14 11.75
CA ILE A 50 10.53 -14.70 11.81
C ILE A 50 9.38 -13.94 12.48
N ASN A 51 9.76 -13.02 13.37
CA ASN A 51 8.90 -12.12 14.12
C ASN A 51 9.60 -10.78 14.33
N VAL A 52 8.92 -9.83 14.97
CA VAL A 52 9.46 -8.49 15.22
C VAL A 52 10.77 -8.48 16.02
N ALA A 53 10.96 -9.43 16.95
CA ALA A 53 12.13 -9.48 17.83
C ALA A 53 13.38 -10.05 17.15
N ASN A 54 13.22 -10.97 16.19
CA ASN A 54 14.34 -11.59 15.46
C ASN A 54 14.46 -11.12 14.00
N PHE A 55 13.62 -10.18 13.55
CA PHE A 55 13.52 -9.72 12.16
C PHE A 55 14.88 -9.46 11.51
N LEU A 56 15.69 -8.59 12.12
CA LEU A 56 17.01 -8.24 11.57
C LEU A 56 17.99 -9.41 11.62
N GLN A 57 17.93 -10.24 12.65
CA GLN A 57 18.80 -11.41 12.81
C GLN A 57 18.56 -12.43 11.68
N VAL A 58 17.29 -12.69 11.34
CA VAL A 58 16.95 -13.61 10.25
C VAL A 58 17.43 -13.08 8.88
N LEU A 59 17.49 -11.75 8.73
CA LEU A 59 17.92 -11.12 7.48
C LEU A 59 19.43 -10.87 7.38
N GLU A 60 20.19 -10.93 8.48
CA GLU A 60 21.57 -10.41 8.55
C GLU A 60 22.61 -11.18 7.72
N THR A 61 22.27 -12.38 7.23
CA THR A 61 23.10 -13.15 6.27
C THR A 61 22.87 -12.72 4.81
N GLY A 62 21.79 -11.97 4.55
CA GLY A 62 21.33 -11.60 3.23
C GLY A 62 20.61 -12.72 2.46
N LEU A 63 20.58 -13.96 2.95
CA LEU A 63 20.04 -15.11 2.20
C LEU A 63 18.53 -15.01 1.96
N VAL A 64 17.77 -14.57 2.97
CA VAL A 64 16.32 -14.38 2.82
C VAL A 64 16.02 -13.26 1.82
N LEU A 65 16.79 -12.18 1.85
CA LEU A 65 16.67 -11.08 0.90
C LEU A 65 16.94 -11.54 -0.53
N CYS A 66 18.01 -12.32 -0.70
CA CYS A 66 18.35 -12.95 -1.98
C CYS A 66 17.27 -13.86 -2.52
N ARG A 67 16.77 -14.77 -1.67
CA ARG A 67 15.68 -15.67 -2.00
C ARG A 67 14.45 -14.89 -2.43
N HIS A 68 14.14 -13.79 -1.74
CA HIS A 68 13.00 -12.96 -2.10
C HIS A 68 13.19 -12.26 -3.45
N ALA A 69 14.35 -11.65 -3.72
CA ALA A 69 14.64 -11.06 -5.03
C ALA A 69 14.51 -12.07 -6.18
N ASN A 70 14.97 -13.30 -5.97
CA ASN A 70 14.84 -14.38 -6.95
C ASN A 70 13.38 -14.79 -7.16
N ALA A 71 12.62 -14.99 -6.10
CA ALA A 71 11.19 -15.31 -6.19
C ALA A 71 10.38 -14.21 -6.90
N VAL A 72 10.70 -12.93 -6.61
CA VAL A 72 10.08 -11.79 -7.30
C VAL A 72 10.44 -11.78 -8.79
N THR A 73 11.70 -12.08 -9.13
CA THR A 73 12.13 -12.20 -10.52
C THR A 73 11.39 -13.33 -11.24
N GLU A 74 11.28 -14.51 -10.62
CA GLU A 74 10.55 -15.64 -11.18
C GLU A 74 9.07 -15.31 -11.42
N ALA A 75 8.40 -14.68 -10.45
CA ALA A 75 7.01 -14.23 -10.60
C ALA A 75 6.85 -13.21 -11.75
N ALA A 76 7.78 -12.27 -11.89
CA ALA A 76 7.76 -11.30 -12.98
C ALA A 76 7.91 -11.96 -14.36
N LEU A 77 8.77 -12.98 -14.48
CA LEU A 77 8.97 -13.73 -15.71
C LEU A 77 7.74 -14.59 -16.04
N ALA A 78 7.12 -15.22 -15.03
CA ALA A 78 5.86 -15.95 -15.20
C ALA A 78 4.74 -15.01 -15.67
N PHE A 79 4.59 -13.84 -15.04
CA PHE A 79 3.63 -12.82 -15.43
C PHE A 79 3.84 -12.32 -16.87
N LEU A 80 5.11 -12.13 -17.28
CA LEU A 80 5.44 -11.76 -18.65
C LEU A 80 5.02 -12.83 -19.67
N ALA A 81 5.19 -14.11 -19.33
CA ALA A 81 4.80 -15.22 -20.18
C ALA A 81 3.26 -15.35 -20.29
N GLU A 82 2.54 -15.15 -19.19
CA GLU A 82 1.07 -15.27 -19.15
C GLU A 82 0.37 -14.05 -19.78
N ALA A 83 0.87 -12.83 -19.53
CA ALA A 83 0.19 -11.60 -19.91
C ALA A 83 1.15 -10.56 -20.54
N PRO A 84 1.75 -10.84 -21.71
CA PRO A 84 2.78 -9.99 -22.32
C PRO A 84 2.30 -8.57 -22.62
N ALA A 85 1.03 -8.38 -23.00
CA ALA A 85 0.46 -7.06 -23.27
C ALA A 85 0.38 -6.17 -22.02
N ARG A 86 0.08 -6.76 -20.85
CA ARG A 86 0.06 -6.04 -19.57
C ARG A 86 1.49 -5.77 -19.08
N ALA A 87 2.38 -6.73 -19.27
CA ALA A 87 3.79 -6.64 -18.89
C ALA A 87 4.55 -5.50 -19.58
N GLN A 88 4.22 -5.15 -20.82
CA GLN A 88 4.84 -4.01 -21.52
C GLN A 88 4.65 -2.65 -20.82
N ARG A 89 3.67 -2.54 -19.91
CA ARG A 89 3.33 -1.28 -19.23
C ARG A 89 3.99 -1.15 -17.85
N ILE A 90 4.76 -2.16 -17.42
CA ILE A 90 5.29 -2.27 -16.07
C ILE A 90 6.79 -2.61 -16.15
N PRO A 91 7.67 -1.89 -15.43
CA PRO A 91 9.05 -2.34 -15.26
C PRO A 91 9.08 -3.69 -14.53
N LEU A 92 9.70 -4.69 -15.15
CA LEU A 92 9.77 -6.05 -14.62
C LEU A 92 11.24 -6.45 -14.44
N PRO A 93 11.61 -7.05 -13.29
CA PRO A 93 12.93 -7.62 -13.11
C PRO A 93 13.13 -8.77 -14.12
N ARG A 94 14.32 -8.86 -14.70
CA ARG A 94 14.67 -9.91 -15.67
C ARG A 94 15.75 -10.85 -15.17
N THR A 95 16.58 -10.38 -14.23
CA THR A 95 17.71 -11.14 -13.70
C THR A 95 17.59 -11.18 -12.18
N GLY A 96 17.80 -12.36 -11.61
CA GLY A 96 17.86 -12.55 -10.16
C GLY A 96 19.22 -12.13 -9.57
N VAL A 97 19.43 -12.48 -8.31
CA VAL A 97 20.67 -12.26 -7.55
C VAL A 97 21.38 -13.57 -7.23
N SER A 98 22.71 -13.55 -7.33
CA SER A 98 23.57 -14.64 -6.87
C SER A 98 23.92 -14.45 -5.41
N CYS A 99 23.81 -15.52 -4.61
CA CYS A 99 24.11 -15.44 -3.18
C CYS A 99 24.96 -16.62 -2.71
N ASN A 100 25.78 -16.34 -1.70
CA ASN A 100 26.66 -17.30 -1.07
C ASN A 100 25.95 -17.93 0.12
N GLU A 101 25.44 -19.15 -0.07
CA GLU A 101 24.73 -19.94 0.95
C GLU A 101 25.59 -20.26 2.18
N ALA A 102 26.92 -20.20 2.07
CA ALA A 102 27.83 -20.41 3.20
C ALA A 102 28.03 -19.14 4.07
N ALA A 103 27.40 -18.02 3.71
CA ALA A 103 27.50 -16.78 4.46
C ALA A 103 27.03 -16.96 5.91
N GLN A 104 27.82 -16.43 6.85
CA GLN A 104 27.49 -16.42 8.26
C GLN A 104 27.20 -14.99 8.72
N PRO A 105 26.39 -14.80 9.77
CA PRO A 105 26.13 -13.47 10.33
C PRO A 105 27.41 -12.65 10.56
N GLY A 106 27.38 -11.38 10.15
CA GLY A 106 28.48 -10.44 10.37
C GLY A 106 29.71 -10.62 9.48
N THR A 107 29.76 -11.62 8.59
CA THR A 107 30.92 -11.83 7.70
C THR A 107 30.88 -10.94 6.47
N PHE A 108 32.01 -10.88 5.74
CA PHE A 108 32.08 -10.19 4.45
C PHE A 108 31.12 -10.82 3.42
N GLN A 109 30.96 -12.15 3.42
CA GLN A 109 30.03 -12.85 2.52
C GLN A 109 28.57 -12.45 2.78
N ALA A 110 28.18 -12.26 4.04
CA ALA A 110 26.85 -11.75 4.37
C ALA A 110 26.63 -10.33 3.84
N ARG A 111 27.63 -9.45 3.99
CA ARG A 111 27.59 -8.09 3.43
C ARG A 111 27.49 -8.09 1.90
N ASP A 112 28.21 -8.99 1.23
CA ASP A 112 28.13 -9.17 -0.23
C ASP A 112 26.74 -9.62 -0.67
N ASN A 113 26.13 -10.60 0.01
CA ASN A 113 24.75 -11.03 -0.28
C ASN A 113 23.77 -9.84 -0.17
N ILE A 114 23.86 -9.05 0.91
CA ILE A 114 23.01 -7.88 1.11
C ILE A 114 23.27 -6.81 0.04
N SER A 115 24.53 -6.58 -0.33
CA SER A 115 24.91 -5.65 -1.40
C SER A 115 24.32 -6.07 -2.75
N ASN A 116 24.37 -7.35 -3.08
CA ASN A 116 23.76 -7.89 -4.31
C ASN A 116 22.24 -7.65 -4.33
N PHE A 117 21.56 -7.86 -3.22
CA PHE A 117 20.14 -7.56 -3.08
C PHE A 117 19.83 -6.06 -3.27
N ILE A 118 20.59 -5.17 -2.63
CA ILE A 118 20.42 -3.71 -2.76
C ILE A 118 20.62 -3.27 -4.21
N GLN A 119 21.67 -3.79 -4.87
CA GLN A 119 21.94 -3.48 -6.28
C GLN A 119 20.81 -3.96 -7.20
N TRP A 120 20.23 -5.13 -6.91
CA TRP A 120 19.07 -5.65 -7.64
C TRP A 120 17.83 -4.80 -7.42
N CYS A 121 17.54 -4.36 -6.18
CA CYS A 121 16.44 -3.46 -5.88
C CYS A 121 16.53 -2.14 -6.69
N ARG A 122 17.74 -1.57 -6.77
CA ARG A 122 18.02 -0.38 -7.58
C ARG A 122 17.81 -0.64 -9.07
N LYS A 123 18.44 -1.68 -9.60
CA LYS A 123 18.55 -1.91 -11.05
C LYS A 123 17.30 -2.53 -11.65
N GLU A 124 16.81 -3.61 -11.06
CA GLU A 124 15.75 -4.45 -11.62
C GLU A 124 14.37 -3.99 -11.16
N MET A 125 14.28 -3.47 -9.92
CA MET A 125 13.02 -2.97 -9.36
C MET A 125 12.87 -1.45 -9.44
N GLY A 126 13.95 -0.70 -9.72
CA GLY A 126 13.95 0.76 -9.86
C GLY A 126 13.75 1.53 -8.55
N ILE A 127 13.99 0.90 -7.39
CA ILE A 127 13.73 1.50 -6.08
C ILE A 127 14.63 2.72 -5.90
N GLN A 128 14.06 3.82 -5.40
CA GLN A 128 14.75 5.11 -5.31
C GLN A 128 15.74 5.12 -4.14
N GLU A 129 16.90 5.77 -4.31
CA GLU A 129 17.96 5.86 -3.26
C GLU A 129 17.43 6.34 -1.92
N VAL A 130 16.47 7.27 -1.93
CA VAL A 130 15.89 7.88 -0.73
C VAL A 130 15.20 6.89 0.21
N VAL A 131 14.77 5.72 -0.29
CA VAL A 131 14.15 4.66 0.52
C VAL A 131 15.01 3.40 0.62
N MET A 132 16.17 3.36 -0.05
CA MET A 132 17.08 2.22 0.05
C MET A 132 17.89 2.27 1.35
N PHE A 133 18.32 1.11 1.80
CA PHE A 133 19.21 0.96 2.95
C PHE A 133 20.62 0.57 2.50
N GLU A 134 21.59 0.75 3.39
CA GLU A 134 22.97 0.31 3.21
C GLU A 134 23.23 -1.00 3.96
N THR A 135 24.27 -1.75 3.59
CA THR A 135 24.61 -3.03 4.26
C THR A 135 24.78 -2.87 5.78
N GLU A 136 25.33 -1.75 6.22
CA GLU A 136 25.54 -1.41 7.63
C GLU A 136 24.23 -1.14 8.39
N ASP A 137 23.18 -0.69 7.71
CA ASP A 137 21.86 -0.43 8.31
C ASP A 137 21.23 -1.72 8.84
N LEU A 138 21.50 -2.84 8.17
CA LEU A 138 21.06 -4.17 8.56
C LEU A 138 22.07 -4.84 9.49
N VAL A 139 23.34 -4.96 9.08
CA VAL A 139 24.35 -5.75 9.80
C VAL A 139 24.72 -5.13 11.15
N LEU A 140 24.87 -3.81 11.21
CA LEU A 140 25.18 -3.09 12.45
C LEU A 140 23.96 -2.41 13.06
N ARG A 141 22.76 -2.65 12.49
CA ARG A 141 21.48 -2.09 12.96
C ARG A 141 21.51 -0.56 13.06
N LYS A 142 22.26 0.11 12.19
CA LYS A 142 22.43 1.58 12.22
C LYS A 142 21.13 2.31 11.90
N ASN A 143 20.33 1.78 10.98
CA ASN A 143 19.10 2.43 10.54
C ASN A 143 18.04 1.39 10.10
N VAL A 144 17.38 0.80 11.09
CA VAL A 144 16.31 -0.19 10.89
C VAL A 144 15.17 0.37 10.03
N LYS A 145 14.86 1.67 10.17
CA LYS A 145 13.81 2.33 9.41
C LYS A 145 14.05 2.23 7.89
N ASN A 146 15.28 2.42 7.43
CA ASN A 146 15.60 2.30 6.01
C ASN A 146 15.35 0.88 5.49
N VAL A 147 15.72 -0.14 6.27
CA VAL A 147 15.51 -1.55 5.90
C VAL A 147 14.01 -1.83 5.71
N VAL A 148 13.18 -1.40 6.69
CA VAL A 148 11.73 -1.57 6.66
C VAL A 148 11.10 -0.85 5.47
N LEU A 149 11.45 0.43 5.25
CA LEU A 149 10.90 1.21 4.14
C LEU A 149 11.26 0.64 2.77
N CYS A 150 12.49 0.19 2.59
CA CYS A 150 12.93 -0.44 1.35
C CYS A 150 12.11 -1.71 1.03
N LEU A 151 11.89 -2.56 2.03
CA LEU A 151 11.15 -3.82 1.86
C LEU A 151 9.65 -3.59 1.59
N LEU A 152 9.03 -2.60 2.22
CA LEU A 152 7.65 -2.22 1.91
C LEU A 152 7.51 -1.72 0.47
N GLU A 153 8.44 -0.88 0.02
CA GLU A 153 8.46 -0.40 -1.36
C GLU A 153 8.67 -1.54 -2.36
N LEU A 154 9.53 -2.51 -2.02
CA LEU A 154 9.70 -3.71 -2.82
C LEU A 154 8.39 -4.52 -2.92
N GLY A 155 7.71 -4.76 -1.79
CA GLY A 155 6.43 -5.44 -1.75
C GLY A 155 5.35 -4.75 -2.60
N ARG A 156 5.28 -3.41 -2.53
CA ARG A 156 4.39 -2.59 -3.37
C ARG A 156 4.60 -2.81 -4.86
N ARG A 157 5.86 -2.91 -5.30
CA ARG A 157 6.18 -3.12 -6.71
C ARG A 157 5.94 -4.55 -7.15
N ALA A 158 6.33 -5.52 -6.32
CA ALA A 158 6.21 -6.95 -6.62
C ALA A 158 4.74 -7.40 -6.76
N TRP A 159 3.83 -6.77 -6.01
CA TRP A 159 2.39 -7.01 -6.11
C TRP A 159 1.82 -6.88 -7.53
N ARG A 160 2.36 -5.95 -8.31
CA ARG A 160 1.86 -5.61 -9.66
C ARG A 160 1.95 -6.77 -10.65
N PHE A 161 2.77 -7.76 -10.35
CA PHE A 161 3.00 -8.93 -11.20
C PHE A 161 2.92 -10.24 -10.41
N GLY A 162 2.16 -10.26 -9.31
CA GLY A 162 1.62 -11.49 -8.72
C GLY A 162 2.29 -12.00 -7.45
N VAL A 163 3.29 -11.29 -6.89
CA VAL A 163 3.84 -11.63 -5.57
C VAL A 163 2.93 -11.08 -4.49
N ALA A 164 2.59 -11.88 -3.48
CA ALA A 164 1.78 -11.37 -2.36
C ALA A 164 2.46 -10.16 -1.70
N ALA A 165 1.67 -9.17 -1.26
CA ALA A 165 2.18 -7.97 -0.62
C ALA A 165 1.93 -7.99 0.89
N PRO A 166 2.75 -7.26 1.68
CA PRO A 166 2.47 -7.00 3.09
C PRO A 166 1.07 -6.39 3.28
N THR A 167 0.45 -6.62 4.43
CA THR A 167 -0.93 -6.18 4.68
C THR A 167 -1.02 -4.66 4.59
N LEU A 168 -0.04 -3.94 5.13
CA LEU A 168 0.00 -2.48 5.07
C LEU A 168 -0.08 -1.97 3.63
N VAL A 169 0.73 -2.54 2.73
CA VAL A 169 0.74 -2.18 1.31
C VAL A 169 -0.59 -2.48 0.63
N ARG A 170 -1.21 -3.62 0.95
CA ARG A 170 -2.53 -4.00 0.39
C ARG A 170 -3.61 -2.99 0.78
N LEU A 171 -3.63 -2.59 2.05
CA LEU A 171 -4.58 -1.61 2.58
C LEU A 171 -4.38 -0.23 1.93
N GLU A 172 -3.14 0.21 1.77
CA GLU A 172 -2.84 1.48 1.08
C GLU A 172 -3.38 1.48 -0.36
N GLN A 173 -3.20 0.39 -1.11
CA GLN A 173 -3.73 0.29 -2.48
C GLN A 173 -5.27 0.26 -2.53
N GLU A 174 -5.92 -0.37 -1.55
CA GLU A 174 -7.39 -0.36 -1.42
C GLU A 174 -7.90 1.06 -1.18
N ILE A 175 -7.29 1.78 -0.24
CA ILE A 175 -7.63 3.18 0.06
C ILE A 175 -7.40 4.10 -1.16
N ASP A 176 -6.25 3.96 -1.83
CA ASP A 176 -5.93 4.76 -3.02
C ASP A 176 -6.96 4.55 -4.14
N GLU A 177 -7.42 3.30 -4.31
CA GLU A 177 -8.43 2.94 -5.30
C GLU A 177 -9.82 3.48 -4.94
N GLU A 178 -10.25 3.39 -3.68
CA GLU A 178 -11.48 4.00 -3.19
C GLU A 178 -11.47 5.51 -3.41
N LEU A 179 -10.40 6.19 -3.02
CA LEU A 179 -10.25 7.63 -3.19
C LEU A 179 -10.29 8.04 -4.67
N ARG A 180 -9.63 7.26 -5.54
CA ARG A 180 -9.66 7.49 -6.99
C ARG A 180 -11.07 7.34 -7.56
N GLN A 181 -11.85 6.38 -7.07
CA GLN A 181 -13.25 6.22 -7.48
C GLN A 181 -14.11 7.39 -6.99
N GLU A 182 -13.95 7.83 -5.75
CA GLU A 182 -14.67 9.00 -5.20
C GLU A 182 -14.35 10.29 -5.99
N LEU A 183 -13.09 10.53 -6.33
CA LEU A 183 -12.67 11.69 -7.12
C LEU A 183 -13.10 11.62 -8.60
N ALA A 184 -13.28 10.40 -9.13
CA ALA A 184 -13.76 10.18 -10.49
C ALA A 184 -15.30 10.33 -10.61
N LEU A 185 -16.03 10.32 -9.50
CA LEU A 185 -17.43 10.70 -9.48
C LEU A 185 -17.53 12.22 -9.73
N PRO A 186 -18.27 12.68 -10.75
CA PRO A 186 -18.59 14.10 -10.83
C PRO A 186 -19.30 14.46 -9.53
N LEU A 187 -18.81 15.49 -8.81
CA LEU A 187 -19.52 16.13 -7.70
C LEU A 187 -20.98 16.22 -8.11
N SER A 188 -21.84 15.38 -7.54
CA SER A 188 -23.27 15.52 -7.72
C SER A 188 -23.62 16.83 -7.05
N LEU A 189 -23.66 17.90 -7.85
CA LEU A 189 -24.35 19.13 -7.52
C LEU A 189 -25.67 18.72 -6.86
N PRO A 190 -26.05 19.31 -5.71
CA PRO A 190 -27.33 18.98 -5.11
C PRO A 190 -28.40 19.20 -6.18
N THR A 191 -29.02 18.12 -6.61
CA THR A 191 -30.18 18.13 -7.50
C THR A 191 -31.34 18.65 -6.66
N GLY A 192 -31.44 19.98 -6.64
CA GLY A 192 -32.53 20.73 -6.03
C GLY A 192 -33.03 21.79 -7.00
N SER A 193 -33.28 21.41 -8.25
CA SER A 193 -34.09 22.22 -9.16
C SER A 193 -35.56 21.98 -8.85
N GLU A 194 -36.15 22.83 -8.00
CA GLU A 194 -37.57 23.13 -8.12
C GLU A 194 -37.72 24.27 -9.15
N PRO A 195 -38.35 24.05 -10.31
CA PRO A 195 -38.77 25.14 -11.17
C PRO A 195 -39.95 25.83 -10.50
N ARG A 196 -39.74 27.00 -9.89
CA ARG A 196 -40.86 27.86 -9.48
C ARG A 196 -41.52 28.43 -10.73
N GLU A 197 -42.75 27.99 -10.99
CA GLU A 197 -43.64 28.55 -12.00
C GLU A 197 -43.79 30.08 -11.87
N PRO A 198 -44.13 30.78 -12.97
CA PRO A 198 -44.06 32.23 -13.05
C PRO A 198 -45.16 32.89 -12.23
N LEU A 199 -44.80 33.82 -11.36
CA LEU A 199 -45.77 34.71 -10.71
C LEU A 199 -46.39 35.64 -11.76
N HIS A 200 -47.61 35.29 -12.17
CA HIS A 200 -48.54 36.10 -12.93
C HIS A 200 -48.81 37.43 -12.19
N MET A 201 -48.26 38.54 -12.68
CA MET A 201 -48.61 39.88 -12.21
C MET A 201 -49.71 40.47 -13.10
N PRO A 202 -50.88 40.84 -12.55
CA PRO A 202 -51.95 41.45 -13.33
C PRO A 202 -51.55 42.86 -13.80
N SER A 203 -51.70 43.10 -15.09
CA SER A 203 -51.50 44.40 -15.72
C SER A 203 -52.73 45.29 -15.52
N SER A 204 -52.53 46.44 -14.87
CA SER A 204 -53.43 47.61 -14.77
C SER A 204 -52.68 48.67 -13.93
N VAL A 205 -52.56 49.97 -14.21
CA VAL A 205 -53.13 50.92 -15.18
C VAL A 205 -52.24 52.19 -15.13
N LEU A 206 -51.86 52.67 -16.31
CA LEU A 206 -51.63 54.05 -16.82
C LEU A 206 -51.10 55.25 -15.97
N HIS A 207 -50.39 56.09 -16.75
CA HIS A 207 -50.01 57.52 -16.60
C HIS A 207 -48.72 57.77 -15.80
N GLY A 208 -47.63 58.33 -16.35
CA GLY A 208 -47.47 59.27 -17.45
C GLY A 208 -47.39 60.69 -16.90
N GLN A 209 -46.17 61.22 -16.70
CA GLN A 209 -45.84 62.64 -16.90
C GLN A 209 -44.34 62.92 -16.73
N SER A 210 -43.77 63.56 -17.75
CA SER A 210 -42.58 64.41 -17.69
C SER A 210 -42.76 65.55 -16.70
N VAL A 211 -41.67 65.94 -16.03
CA VAL A 211 -41.08 67.29 -16.11
C VAL A 211 -39.56 67.12 -16.05
#